data_AF-A0A7H4M2E2-F1
#
_entry.id   AF-A0A7H4M2E2-F1
#
_cell.length_a   1.000
_cell.length_b   1.000
_cell.length_c   1.000
_cell.angle_alpha   90.00
_cell.angle_beta   90.00
_cell.angle_gamma   90.00
#
_symmetry.space_group_name_H-M   'P 1'
#
loop_
_entity.id
_entity.type
_entity.pdbx_description
1 polymer ?
#
loop_
_entity_poly.entity_id
_entity_poly.type
_entity_poly.pdbx_seq_one_letter_code
_entity_poly.pdbx_strand_id
1 'polypeptide(L)' 'MFDIGFSELLLVFVIGLIVLGPQRLPVAVKTVVSWIRTLRSLAATVQNEITQELNCRSFRKALKRWKRPAWTT' A
#
# COMPACT_ATOMS: atom_id res chain seq x y z
N MET A 1 3.89 -19.74 -20.04
CA MET A 1 4.65 -20.25 -18.88
C MET A 1 5.56 -19.11 -18.47
N PHE A 2 5.35 -18.55 -17.29
CA PHE A 2 6.23 -17.51 -16.79
C PHE A 2 7.49 -18.21 -16.28
N ASP A 3 8.51 -18.32 -17.13
CA ASP A 3 9.87 -18.66 -16.73
C ASP A 3 10.50 -17.48 -15.96
N ILE A 4 9.78 -16.95 -14.95
CA ILE A 4 10.29 -16.01 -13.94
C ILE A 4 11.28 -16.80 -13.08
N GLY A 5 12.41 -17.09 -13.68
CA GLY A 5 13.61 -17.61 -13.07
C GLY A 5 14.53 -16.46 -12.69
N PHE A 6 15.58 -16.80 -11.96
CA PHE A 6 16.60 -15.85 -11.52
C PHE A 6 17.17 -15.01 -12.67
N SER A 7 17.27 -15.61 -13.87
CA SER A 7 17.76 -14.97 -15.10
C SER A 7 16.92 -13.78 -15.55
N GLU A 8 15.59 -13.88 -15.48
CA GLU A 8 14.68 -12.83 -15.94
C GLU A 8 14.71 -11.63 -14.98
N LEU A 9 14.78 -11.91 -13.68
CA LEU A 9 14.98 -10.87 -12.67
C LEU A 9 16.30 -10.12 -12.85
N LEU A 10 17.38 -10.85 -13.15
CA LEU A 10 18.71 -10.28 -13.40
C LEU A 10 18.70 -9.42 -14.67
N LEU A 11 18.05 -9.87 -15.74
CA LEU A 11 17.87 -9.11 -16.97
C LEU A 11 17.13 -7.79 -16.71
N VAL A 12 15.97 -7.85 -16.04
CA VAL A 12 15.18 -6.66 -15.69
C VAL A 12 15.98 -5.72 -14.79
N PHE A 13 16.76 -6.26 -13.85
CA PHE A 13 17.63 -5.47 -12.98
C PHE A 13 18.71 -4.73 -13.78
N VAL A 14 19.40 -5.41 -14.70
CA VAL A 14 20.41 -4.81 -15.57
C VAL A 14 19.80 -3.72 -16.47
N ILE A 15 18.65 -4.00 -17.09
CA ILE A 15 17.93 -3.02 -17.91
C ILE A 15 17.53 -1.81 -17.07
N GLY A 16 17.00 -2.04 -15.86
CA GLY A 16 16.63 -0.98 -14.92
C GLY A 16 17.83 -0.11 -14.52
N LEU A 17 19.00 -0.70 -14.29
CA LEU A 17 20.24 0.01 -13.99
C LEU A 17 20.74 0.83 -15.18
N ILE A 18 20.59 0.35 -16.41
CA ILE A 18 21.03 1.07 -17.62
C ILE A 18 20.09 2.25 -17.91
N VAL A 19 18.78 2.00 -17.94
CA VAL A 19 17.75 3.00 -18.26
C VAL A 19 17.71 4.08 -17.19
N LEU A 20 17.57 3.66 -15.93
CA LEU A 20 17.37 4.58 -14.83
C LEU A 20 18.69 4.98 -14.18
N GLY A 21 19.82 4.34 -14.46
CA GLY A 21 21.11 4.64 -13.81
C GLY A 21 21.18 4.09 -12.37
N PRO A 22 22.31 3.49 -11.94
CA PRO A 22 22.46 2.93 -10.59
C PRO A 22 22.29 3.97 -9.47
N GLN A 23 22.61 5.23 -9.76
CA GLN A 23 22.44 6.35 -8.83
C GLN A 23 20.97 6.77 -8.63
N ARG A 24 20.09 6.56 -9.63
CA ARG A 24 18.72 7.12 -9.64
C ARG A 24 17.65 6.10 -9.26
N LEU A 25 17.93 4.80 -9.46
CA LEU A 25 17.11 3.69 -8.96
C LEU A 25 16.75 3.79 -7.46
N PRO A 26 17.71 3.99 -6.54
CA PRO A 26 17.38 4.13 -5.12
C PRO A 26 16.57 5.40 -4.85
N VAL A 27 16.80 6.48 -5.61
CA VAL A 27 16.04 7.73 -5.47
C VAL A 27 14.58 7.53 -5.86
N ALA A 28 14.29 6.86 -6.98
CA ALA A 28 12.92 6.57 -7.42
C ALA A 28 12.16 5.71 -6.39
N VAL A 29 12.79 4.64 -5.89
CA VAL A 29 12.21 3.79 -4.85
C VAL A 29 11.94 4.59 -3.57
N LYS A 30 12.91 5.39 -3.12
CA LYS A 30 12.74 6.24 -1.93
C LYS A 30 11.61 7.24 -2.10
N THR A 31 11.45 7.83 -3.29
CA THR A 31 10.33 8.72 -3.58
C THR A 31 9.00 7.97 -3.46
N VAL A 32 8.82 6.86 -4.18
CA VAL A 32 7.56 6.10 -4.13
C VAL A 32 7.24 5.63 -2.71
N VAL A 33 8.22 5.07 -2.02
CA VAL A 33 8.05 4.60 -0.63
C VAL A 33 7.76 5.77 0.32
N SER A 34 8.44 6.91 0.13
CA SER A 34 8.19 8.11 0.95
C SER A 34 6.76 8.59 0.76
N TRP A 35 6.25 8.64 -0.47
CA TRP A 35 4.88 9.09 -0.78
C TRP A 35 3.82 8.16 -0.19
N ILE A 36 4.04 6.84 -0.30
CA ILE A 36 3.18 5.84 0.35
C ILE A 36 3.22 6.02 1.87
N ARG A 37 4.40 6.28 2.43
CA ARG A 37 4.58 6.48 3.87
C ARG A 37 3.91 7.77 4.35
N THR A 38 4.00 8.88 3.61
CA THR A 38 3.29 10.12 3.95
C THR A 38 1.79 9.94 3.85
N LEU A 39 1.26 9.29 2.81
CA LEU A 39 -0.17 8.98 2.72
C LEU A 39 -0.63 8.11 3.89
N ARG A 40 0.15 7.07 4.23
CA ARG A 40 -0.15 6.20 5.38
C ARG A 40 -0.06 6.96 6.69
N SER A 41 0.92 7.84 6.88
CA SER A 41 1.07 8.63 8.10
C SER A 41 -0.04 9.66 8.24
N LEU A 42 -0.45 10.32 7.15
CA LEU A 42 -1.59 11.24 7.15
C LEU A 42 -2.88 10.49 7.51
N ALA A 43 -3.12 9.32 6.90
CA ALA A 43 -4.26 8.48 7.26
C ALA A 43 -4.21 8.00 8.71
N ALA A 44 -3.02 7.70 9.25
CA ALA A 44 -2.84 7.30 10.64
C ALA A 44 -3.02 8.46 11.62
N THR A 45 -2.51 9.66 11.31
CA THR A 45 -2.68 10.88 12.11
C THR A 45 -4.15 11.30 12.13
N VAL A 46 -4.81 11.33 10.98
CA VAL A 46 -6.25 11.60 10.88
C VAL A 46 -7.04 10.54 11.63
N GLN A 47 -6.71 9.26 11.50
CA GLN A 47 -7.33 8.20 12.30
C GLN A 47 -7.08 8.37 13.79
N ASN A 48 -5.91 8.86 14.22
CA ASN A 48 -5.57 9.08 15.63
C ASN A 48 -6.30 10.29 16.22
N GLU A 49 -6.36 11.41 15.51
CA GLU A 49 -7.12 12.60 15.92
C GLU A 49 -8.63 12.31 15.92
N ILE A 50 -9.15 11.69 14.86
CA ILE A 50 -10.55 11.21 14.81
C ILE A 50 -10.76 10.09 15.83
N THR A 51 -9.77 9.31 16.22
CA THR A 51 -9.90 8.31 17.29
C THR A 51 -10.04 8.96 18.66
N GLN A 52 -9.28 10.02 18.89
CA GLN A 52 -9.33 10.77 20.15
C GLN A 52 -10.70 11.42 20.38
N GLU A 53 -11.44 11.77 19.32
CA GLU A 53 -12.81 12.33 19.43
C GLU A 53 -13.96 11.36 19.02
N LEU A 54 -13.73 10.38 18.16
CA LEU A 54 -14.77 9.60 17.44
C LEU A 54 -14.50 8.07 17.30
N ASN A 55 -13.53 7.45 17.99
CA ASN A 55 -13.16 6.04 17.72
C ASN A 55 -14.34 5.04 17.80
N CYS A 56 -15.23 5.10 18.79
CA CYS A 56 -16.01 3.89 19.08
C CYS A 56 -17.35 3.67 18.33
N ARG A 57 -17.79 4.52 17.38
CA ARG A 57 -19.17 4.41 16.84
C ARG A 57 -19.35 4.24 15.32
N SER A 58 -18.38 4.55 14.47
CA SER A 58 -18.61 4.63 13.02
C SER A 58 -18.01 3.46 12.22
N PHE A 59 -16.79 3.01 12.56
CA PHE A 59 -16.12 1.91 11.84
C PHE A 59 -16.80 0.55 12.08
N ARG A 60 -17.30 0.33 13.30
CA ARG A 60 -18.12 -0.85 13.64
C ARG A 60 -19.46 -0.88 12.89
N LYS A 61 -20.03 0.26 12.49
CA LYS A 61 -21.30 0.32 11.74
C LYS A 61 -21.12 -0.04 10.26
N ALA A 62 -20.00 0.34 9.63
CA ALA A 62 -19.70 -0.01 8.25
C ALA A 62 -19.47 -1.53 8.08
N LEU A 63 -18.74 -2.15 9.01
CA LEU A 63 -18.52 -3.61 9.05
C LEU A 63 -19.80 -4.40 9.38
N LYS A 64 -20.69 -3.86 10.23
CA LYS A 64 -21.95 -4.55 10.59
C LYS A 64 -22.99 -4.54 9.47
N ARG A 65 -22.89 -3.62 8.49
CA ARG A 65 -23.84 -3.51 7.37
C ARG A 65 -23.62 -4.59 6.30
N TRP A 66 -22.44 -5.19 6.24
CA TRP A 66 -22.09 -6.27 5.31
C TRP A 66 -22.25 -7.69 5.88
N LYS A 67 -22.64 -7.82 7.15
CA LYS A 67 -22.89 -9.11 7.81
C LYS A 67 -24.37 -9.36 8.10
N ARG A 68 -25.25 -9.06 7.13
CA ARG A 68 -26.63 -9.58 7.13
C ARG A 68 -26.69 -10.79 6.20
N PRO A 69 -26.74 -12.03 6.73
CA PRO A 69 -27.14 -13.17 5.92
C PRO A 69 -28.59 -12.96 5.48
N ALA A 70 -28.80 -12.82 4.17
CA ALA A 70 -30.10 -12.67 3.53
C ALA A 70 -30.78 -14.03 3.28
N TRP A 71 -30.75 -14.92 4.28
CA TRP A 71 -31.33 -16.26 4.18
C TRP A 71 -31.87 -16.72 5.54
N THR A 72 -32.95 -16.11 6.03
CA THR A 72 -33.94 -16.79 6.89
C THR A 72 -35.25 -16.00 6.86
N THR A 73 -36.31 -16.65 6.40
CA THR A 73 -37.73 -16.24 6.28
C THR A 73 -38.07 -15.09 5.34
#